data_AF-A0A8K0VXN8-F1
#
_entry.id   AF-A0A8K0VXN8-F1
#
_cell.length_a   1.000
_cell.length_b   1.000
_cell.length_c   1.000
_cell.angle_alpha   90.00
_cell.angle_beta   90.00
_cell.angle_gamma   90.00
#
_symmetry.space_group_name_H-M   'P 1'
#
loop_
_entity.id
_entity.type
_entity.pdbx_description
1 polymer ?
#
loop_
_entity_poly.entity_id
_entity_poly.type
_entity_poly.pdbx_seq_one_letter_code
_entity_poly.pdbx_strand_id
1 'polypeptide(L)'
;MSTRSRALAMPIAAGCSAPVNASESSFLTTIPPELRNAIYLAAFAREGYVEIVSALELKKQPAWEVEDVSGHNSYHEENEVNEVQQSLEDTMKAPCAYHEVFPVALLRSCRQVYREAVGVLYGRNSFLIRGPSHRHNPADHHLNTTVAWIRSLGSLIPLINHVTIETSLVCPDICNYSCMSVQLGPLASLLWSMPYLQPRVNFGSIYKQIDPRLHPVRSTLVQHNYGWFDAATLNAILDNLIGADRLNIRRYARSLHLMSEIAIDCGLKDGYVVFPVTFNGHRIEGQQTRDLTREFSIDRNGETIAWIDPMETPNLLGVPYEIIRSIVEQAVYSSDVVVFDVDQRNVSGLELQCFAVCRDMSYITFDSIFASRKMVLRKRIRYAEGRWPGLNDLVHWLDGPGNYMFPQLSNVFLHCIVLKTPPVVEILIEDLTEYMSPKGVNLNVTNFIMATFEMVPTTILRLIQAPGLDDGTAKLVFTFSIQKLRKYAFMLLSELMISSPEQGGRECPEIWISSDLEFIEIAFPAGAGPEREVVRSLDRGFATQRSEEDVSALAKKYIEDLEPADQSRAWPEPGLETYHLDGTLFPIWRVMRDRDWHLRF
;
A
#
# COMPACT_ATOMS: atom_id res chain seq x y z
N MET A 1 12.34 5.30 29.85
CA MET A 1 12.72 4.08 30.62
C MET A 1 13.36 3.09 29.65
N SER A 2 14.63 2.70 29.86
CA SER A 2 15.38 1.84 28.93
C SER A 2 15.01 0.36 29.11
N THR A 3 14.11 -0.18 28.27
CA THR A 3 13.80 -1.61 28.19
C THR A 3 14.87 -2.34 27.36
N ARG A 4 15.92 -2.85 28.01
CA ARG A 4 16.87 -3.77 27.38
C ARG A 4 16.16 -5.08 27.02
N SER A 5 15.80 -5.25 25.74
CA SER A 5 15.37 -6.53 25.17
C SER A 5 16.44 -7.60 25.45
N ARG A 6 16.06 -8.66 26.20
CA ARG A 6 16.93 -9.80 26.52
C ARG A 6 16.54 -10.96 25.61
N ALA A 7 17.48 -11.41 24.78
CA ALA A 7 17.31 -12.56 23.91
C ALA A 7 16.91 -13.83 24.70
N LEU A 8 16.11 -14.69 24.04
CA LEU A 8 15.76 -16.03 24.50
C LEU A 8 17.01 -16.81 24.91
N ALA A 9 16.89 -17.51 26.03
CA ALA A 9 18.01 -18.12 26.74
C ALA A 9 18.83 -19.03 25.81
N MET A 10 20.08 -18.65 25.53
CA MET A 10 21.06 -19.59 24.98
C MET A 10 21.09 -20.85 25.86
N PRO A 11 21.17 -22.06 25.28
CA PRO A 11 21.31 -23.27 26.07
C PRO A 11 22.54 -23.14 26.97
N ILE A 12 22.34 -23.30 28.28
CA ILE A 12 23.44 -23.31 29.25
C ILE A 12 24.36 -24.47 28.87
N ALA A 13 25.63 -24.17 28.62
CA ALA A 13 26.62 -25.15 28.17
C ALA A 13 26.58 -26.42 29.05
N ALA A 14 26.76 -27.58 28.41
CA ALA A 14 26.69 -28.85 29.11
C ALA A 14 27.80 -28.94 30.18
N GLY A 15 27.40 -28.99 31.45
CA GLY A 15 28.27 -29.16 32.61
C GLY A 15 27.46 -29.46 33.87
N CYS A 16 28.14 -29.86 34.94
CA CYS A 16 27.55 -29.97 36.28
C CYS A 16 27.31 -28.56 36.84
N SER A 17 26.12 -28.30 37.37
CA SER A 17 25.87 -27.05 38.09
C SER A 17 26.55 -27.13 39.45
N ALA A 18 27.44 -26.20 39.74
CA ALA A 18 28.14 -26.08 41.01
C ALA A 18 28.07 -24.62 41.49
N PRO A 19 28.08 -24.38 42.82
CA PRO A 19 28.20 -23.03 43.33
C PRO A 19 29.53 -22.40 42.91
N VAL A 20 29.56 -21.08 42.73
CA VAL A 20 30.77 -20.32 42.41
C VAL A 20 31.82 -20.47 43.52
N ASN A 21 31.37 -20.53 44.78
CA ASN A 21 32.20 -20.88 45.93
C ASN A 21 31.63 -22.11 46.64
N ALA A 22 32.39 -23.21 46.66
CA ALA A 22 31.97 -24.47 47.29
C ALA A 22 31.89 -24.40 48.82
N SER A 23 32.57 -23.43 49.46
CA SER A 23 32.53 -23.27 50.92
C SER A 23 31.39 -22.39 51.42
N GLU A 24 30.64 -21.74 50.52
CA GLU A 24 29.53 -20.87 50.87
C GLU A 24 28.18 -21.57 50.69
N SER A 25 27.20 -21.15 51.49
CA SER A 25 25.82 -21.57 51.30
C SER A 25 25.33 -21.14 49.91
N SER A 26 24.70 -22.05 49.18
CA SER A 26 24.20 -21.77 47.84
C SER A 26 22.74 -22.18 47.70
N PHE A 27 22.06 -21.56 46.73
CA PHE A 27 20.68 -21.90 46.41
C PHE A 27 20.50 -23.40 46.09
N LEU A 28 21.48 -24.03 45.43
CA LEU A 28 21.41 -25.45 45.04
C LEU A 28 21.76 -26.42 46.17
N THR A 29 22.72 -26.07 47.02
CA THR A 29 23.28 -26.98 48.04
C THR A 29 22.66 -26.81 49.42
N THR A 30 22.20 -25.61 49.75
CA THR A 30 21.68 -25.28 51.09
C THR A 30 20.16 -25.39 51.17
N ILE A 31 19.44 -25.03 50.10
CA ILE A 31 17.97 -25.06 50.09
C ILE A 31 17.52 -26.43 49.57
N PRO A 32 16.71 -27.20 50.32
CA PRO A 32 16.21 -28.49 49.87
C PRO A 32 15.27 -28.34 48.65
N PRO A 33 15.13 -29.38 47.80
CA PRO A 33 14.34 -29.30 46.57
C PRO A 33 12.91 -28.81 46.76
N GLU A 34 12.26 -29.16 47.86
CA GLU A 34 10.89 -28.76 48.19
C GLU A 34 10.77 -27.24 48.36
N LEU A 35 11.71 -26.62 49.07
CA LEU A 35 11.75 -25.17 49.24
C LEU A 35 12.15 -24.47 47.93
N ARG A 36 13.03 -25.06 47.12
CA ARG A 36 13.33 -24.51 45.78
C ARG A 36 12.10 -24.54 44.88
N ASN A 37 11.33 -25.62 44.90
CA ASN A 37 10.07 -25.72 44.16
C ASN A 37 9.05 -24.68 44.61
N ALA A 38 8.91 -24.45 45.92
CA ALA A 38 8.07 -23.38 46.46
C ALA A 38 8.54 -21.99 45.96
N ILE A 39 9.86 -21.76 45.90
CA ILE A 39 10.43 -20.52 45.35
C ILE A 39 10.14 -20.41 43.85
N TYR A 40 10.27 -21.49 43.06
CA TYR A 40 9.93 -21.46 41.64
C TYR A 40 8.46 -21.19 41.41
N LEU A 41 7.57 -21.77 42.23
CA LEU A 41 6.15 -21.49 42.18
C LEU A 41 5.86 -20.02 42.46
N ALA A 42 6.41 -19.47 43.53
CA ALA A 42 6.26 -18.05 43.85
C ALA A 42 6.86 -17.13 42.77
N ALA A 43 7.99 -17.51 42.17
CA ALA A 43 8.69 -16.71 41.19
C ALA A 43 8.02 -16.73 39.81
N PHE A 44 7.55 -17.90 39.36
CA PHE A 44 7.17 -18.14 37.98
C PHE A 44 5.67 -18.41 37.75
N ALA A 45 4.92 -18.90 38.73
CA ALA A 45 3.49 -19.10 38.54
C ALA A 45 2.75 -17.75 38.59
N ARG A 46 1.76 -17.59 37.72
CA ARG A 46 0.89 -16.42 37.60
C ARG A 46 -0.56 -16.91 37.58
N GLU A 47 -1.44 -16.14 38.21
CA GLU A 47 -2.88 -16.38 38.16
C GLU A 47 -3.50 -15.91 36.83
N GLY A 48 -2.84 -14.97 36.14
CA GLY A 48 -3.22 -14.46 34.83
C GLY A 48 -2.32 -14.94 33.70
N TYR A 49 -2.36 -14.23 32.58
CA TYR A 49 -1.53 -14.53 31.42
C TYR A 49 -0.11 -14.01 31.59
N VAL A 50 0.86 -14.78 31.10
CA VAL A 50 2.19 -14.30 30.80
C VAL A 50 2.16 -13.68 29.40
N GLU A 51 2.23 -12.35 29.33
CA GLU A 51 2.17 -11.61 28.07
C GLU A 51 3.49 -11.73 27.27
N ILE A 52 3.35 -12.09 26.00
CA ILE A 52 4.42 -12.19 25.03
C ILE A 52 4.13 -11.21 23.91
N VAL A 53 5.12 -10.35 23.63
CA VAL A 53 5.05 -9.36 22.56
C VAL A 53 6.34 -9.44 21.75
N SER A 54 6.27 -9.18 20.45
CA SER A 54 7.46 -9.07 19.61
C SER A 54 8.39 -7.97 20.15
N ALA A 55 9.65 -8.33 20.42
CA ALA A 55 10.63 -7.37 20.90
C ALA A 55 10.98 -6.31 19.84
N LEU A 56 10.86 -6.67 18.57
CA LEU A 56 11.06 -5.76 17.45
C LEU A 56 9.96 -4.70 17.46
N GLU A 57 8.70 -5.12 17.56
CA GLU A 57 7.54 -4.23 17.57
C GLU A 57 7.49 -3.33 18.81
N LEU A 58 7.89 -3.83 19.98
CA LEU A 58 7.98 -3.02 21.20
C LEU A 58 9.01 -1.89 21.12
N LYS A 59 10.06 -2.03 20.29
CA LYS A 59 11.09 -0.99 20.12
C LYS A 59 10.67 0.11 19.16
N LYS A 60 9.71 -0.16 18.28
CA LYS A 60 9.20 0.82 17.34
C LYS A 60 8.37 1.86 18.09
N GLN A 61 8.48 3.11 17.64
CA GLN A 61 7.74 4.22 18.22
C GLN A 61 6.22 4.02 18.05
N PRO A 62 5.39 4.60 18.93
CA PRO A 62 3.95 4.71 18.73
C PRO A 62 3.60 5.28 17.38
N ALA A 63 2.61 4.68 16.71
CA ALA A 63 2.22 5.12 15.36
C ALA A 63 1.72 6.58 15.35
N TRP A 64 1.13 7.05 16.45
CA TRP A 64 0.74 8.46 16.62
C TRP A 64 1.90 9.39 16.99
N GLU A 65 3.07 8.88 17.39
CA GLU A 65 4.27 9.71 17.62
C GLU A 65 5.10 9.86 16.36
N VAL A 66 4.88 9.00 15.36
CA VAL A 66 5.41 9.20 14.01
C VAL A 66 4.53 10.19 13.24
N GLU A 67 3.95 11.16 13.96
CA GLU A 67 3.29 12.33 13.40
C GLU A 67 4.28 13.00 12.45
N ASP A 68 3.97 12.78 11.19
CA ASP A 68 4.60 13.36 10.04
C ASP A 68 4.46 14.88 10.17
N VAL A 69 5.58 15.54 10.47
CA VAL A 69 5.73 17.00 10.43
C VAL A 69 5.36 17.57 9.04
N SER A 70 5.22 16.71 8.03
CA SER A 70 4.81 17.05 6.67
C SER A 70 3.33 16.82 6.32
N GLY A 71 2.50 16.25 7.20
CA GLY A 71 1.07 16.05 6.92
C GLY A 71 0.81 15.23 5.64
N HIS A 72 1.75 14.37 5.25
CA HIS A 72 1.63 13.49 4.10
C HIS A 72 1.53 12.06 4.63
N ASN A 73 0.33 11.50 4.54
CA ASN A 73 0.02 10.08 4.77
C ASN A 73 0.76 9.12 3.82
N SER A 74 1.86 9.53 3.17
CA SER A 74 2.75 8.66 2.42
C SER A 74 3.74 7.97 3.36
N TYR A 75 3.21 7.25 4.34
CA TYR A 75 3.95 6.07 4.79
C TYR A 75 4.13 5.19 3.55
N HIS A 76 5.37 5.09 3.08
CA HIS A 76 5.73 4.44 1.84
C HIS A 76 5.29 2.96 1.84
N GLU A 77 4.11 2.66 1.28
CA GLU A 77 3.62 1.30 1.02
C GLU A 77 4.69 0.43 0.32
N GLU A 78 5.53 1.02 -0.55
CA GLU A 78 6.58 0.29 -1.26
C GLU A 78 7.79 -0.11 -0.39
N ASN A 79 8.13 0.66 0.64
CA ASN A 79 9.15 0.24 1.61
C ASN A 79 8.56 -0.76 2.60
N GLU A 80 7.30 -0.60 3.00
CA GLU A 80 6.65 -1.53 3.93
C GLU A 80 6.38 -2.90 3.31
N VAL A 81 6.03 -3.07 2.04
CA VAL A 81 5.82 -4.44 1.49
C VAL A 81 7.13 -5.24 1.47
N ASN A 82 8.24 -4.60 1.08
CA ASN A 82 9.57 -5.24 1.14
C ASN A 82 10.04 -5.43 2.59
N GLU A 83 9.80 -4.45 3.47
CA GLU A 83 10.07 -4.59 4.89
C GLU A 83 9.15 -5.61 5.57
N VAL A 84 7.91 -5.84 5.13
CA VAL A 84 6.99 -6.81 5.73
C VAL A 84 7.46 -8.21 5.40
N GLN A 85 7.88 -8.48 4.16
CA GLN A 85 8.45 -9.77 3.80
C GLN A 85 9.79 -10.03 4.50
N GLN A 86 10.67 -9.03 4.55
CA GLN A 86 11.94 -9.12 5.27
C GLN A 86 11.73 -9.17 6.79
N SER A 87 10.75 -8.44 7.32
CA SER A 87 10.30 -8.46 8.72
C SER A 87 9.64 -9.77 9.07
N LEU A 88 8.97 -10.48 8.17
CA LEU A 88 8.45 -11.82 8.42
C LEU A 88 9.61 -12.79 8.65
N GLU A 89 10.61 -12.78 7.77
CA GLU A 89 11.83 -13.58 7.95
C GLU A 89 12.60 -13.20 9.22
N ASP A 90 12.70 -11.90 9.50
CA ASP A 90 13.39 -11.38 10.67
C ASP A 90 12.60 -11.61 11.96
N THR A 91 11.26 -11.56 11.93
CA THR A 91 10.37 -11.86 13.07
C THR A 91 10.43 -13.34 13.40
N MET A 92 10.54 -14.22 12.40
CA MET A 92 10.80 -15.64 12.62
C MET A 92 12.16 -15.89 13.29
N LYS A 93 13.13 -14.98 13.13
CA LYS A 93 14.46 -15.04 13.75
C LYS A 93 14.58 -14.20 15.03
N ALA A 94 13.67 -13.25 15.25
CA ALA A 94 13.77 -12.26 16.30
C ALA A 94 13.38 -12.85 17.66
N PRO A 95 14.09 -12.49 18.74
CA PRO A 95 13.73 -12.94 20.07
C PRO A 95 12.40 -12.30 20.49
N CYS A 96 11.45 -13.11 20.95
CA CYS A 96 10.26 -12.62 21.63
C CYS A 96 10.63 -11.99 22.99
N ALA A 97 9.95 -10.92 23.39
CA ALA A 97 10.13 -10.31 24.70
C ALA A 97 8.96 -10.64 25.63
N TYR A 98 9.27 -10.84 26.91
CA TYR A 98 8.27 -10.84 27.97
C TYR A 98 7.95 -9.39 28.34
N HIS A 99 6.67 -9.02 28.32
CA HIS A 99 6.26 -7.67 28.71
C HIS A 99 6.36 -7.47 30.23
N GLU A 100 6.17 -8.54 31.01
CA GLU A 100 6.44 -8.54 32.45
C GLU A 100 7.89 -8.90 32.75
N VAL A 101 8.44 -8.30 33.82
CA VAL A 101 9.76 -8.62 34.38
C VAL A 101 9.72 -10.04 34.97
N PHE A 102 9.75 -11.05 34.11
CA PHE A 102 10.00 -12.41 34.54
C PHE A 102 11.42 -12.46 35.11
N PRO A 103 11.66 -13.22 36.20
CA PRO A 103 13.01 -13.46 36.70
C PRO A 103 13.75 -14.44 35.77
N VAL A 104 13.81 -14.14 34.47
CA VAL A 104 14.58 -14.85 33.45
C VAL A 104 16.06 -14.92 33.85
N ALA A 105 16.54 -13.95 34.63
CA ALA A 105 17.87 -13.98 35.24
C ALA A 105 18.07 -15.22 36.14
N LEU A 106 17.04 -15.65 36.88
CA LEU A 106 17.09 -16.86 37.69
C LEU A 106 17.20 -18.12 36.81
N LEU A 107 16.43 -18.21 35.72
CA LEU A 107 16.53 -19.31 34.76
C LEU A 107 17.89 -19.38 34.07
N ARG A 108 18.59 -18.24 33.97
CA ARG A 108 19.94 -18.15 33.39
C ARG A 108 21.06 -18.39 34.40
N SER A 109 20.75 -18.56 35.69
CA SER A 109 21.76 -18.72 36.74
C SER A 109 22.55 -20.02 36.59
N CYS A 110 21.86 -21.16 36.49
CA CYS A 110 22.48 -22.46 36.26
C CYS A 110 21.50 -23.47 35.63
N ARG A 111 22.06 -24.56 35.09
CA ARG A 111 21.30 -25.60 34.39
C ARG A 111 20.31 -26.34 35.31
N GLN A 112 20.68 -26.55 36.57
CA GLN A 112 19.80 -27.22 37.52
C GLN A 112 18.57 -26.36 37.84
N VAL A 113 18.76 -25.08 38.17
CA VAL A 113 17.64 -24.14 38.38
C VAL A 113 16.74 -24.09 37.16
N TYR A 114 17.33 -23.99 35.96
CA TYR A 114 16.57 -24.02 34.71
C TYR A 114 15.71 -25.29 34.61
N ARG A 115 16.29 -26.48 34.78
CA ARG A 115 15.56 -27.75 34.66
C ARG A 115 14.45 -27.93 35.68
N GLU A 116 14.66 -27.47 36.90
CA GLU A 116 13.65 -27.57 37.97
C GLU A 116 12.52 -26.55 37.76
N ALA A 117 12.85 -25.32 37.37
CA ALA A 117 11.89 -24.23 37.28
C ALA A 117 11.11 -24.18 35.95
N VAL A 118 11.68 -24.69 34.86
CA VAL A 118 11.09 -24.56 33.51
C VAL A 118 9.72 -25.25 33.39
N GLY A 119 9.53 -26.37 34.11
CA GLY A 119 8.24 -27.06 34.19
C GLY A 119 7.18 -26.22 34.89
N VAL A 120 7.56 -25.42 35.90
CA VAL A 120 6.65 -24.47 36.54
C VAL A 120 6.29 -23.34 35.58
N LEU A 121 7.29 -22.76 34.90
CA LEU A 121 7.08 -21.65 33.97
C LEU A 121 6.10 -22.03 32.85
N TYR A 122 6.36 -23.10 32.11
CA TYR A 122 5.53 -23.42 30.94
C TYR A 122 4.28 -24.25 31.29
N GLY A 123 4.38 -25.11 32.32
CA GLY A 123 3.32 -26.05 32.69
C GLY A 123 2.27 -25.52 33.65
N ARG A 124 2.49 -24.37 34.30
CA ARG A 124 1.50 -23.78 35.23
C ARG A 124 0.99 -22.40 34.83
N ASN A 125 1.44 -21.87 33.68
CA ASN A 125 1.01 -20.56 33.21
C ASN A 125 0.26 -20.66 31.90
N SER A 126 -0.66 -19.73 31.69
CA SER A 126 -1.23 -19.44 30.38
C SER A 126 -0.45 -18.29 29.74
N PHE A 127 -0.27 -18.32 28.43
CA PHE A 127 0.49 -17.32 27.69
C PHE A 127 -0.45 -16.51 26.79
N LEU A 128 -0.31 -15.19 26.76
CA LEU A 128 -1.07 -14.31 25.87
C LEU A 128 -0.12 -13.70 24.86
N ILE A 129 -0.33 -13.97 23.58
CA ILE A 129 0.49 -13.42 22.50
C ILE A 129 -0.30 -12.30 21.84
N ARG A 130 0.24 -11.08 21.91
CA ARG A 130 -0.44 -9.87 21.43
C ARG A 130 0.49 -8.95 20.67
N GLY A 131 -0.09 -8.14 19.79
CA GLY A 131 0.60 -7.01 19.20
C GLY A 131 0.81 -5.85 20.19
N PRO A 132 1.68 -4.88 19.85
CA PRO A 132 1.77 -3.63 20.58
C PRO A 132 0.43 -2.88 20.51
N SER A 133 -0.05 -2.35 21.64
CA SER A 133 -1.29 -1.56 21.66
C SER A 133 -1.12 -0.16 21.04
N HIS A 134 0.12 0.24 20.77
CA HIS A 134 0.50 1.56 20.28
C HIS A 134 0.82 1.62 18.79
N ARG A 135 0.59 0.53 18.03
CA ARG A 135 0.85 0.50 16.58
C ARG A 135 -0.29 -0.15 15.83
N HIS A 136 -0.38 0.16 14.54
CA HIS A 136 -1.19 -0.63 13.62
C HIS A 136 -0.65 -2.06 13.58
N ASN A 137 -1.56 -3.01 13.62
CA ASN A 137 -1.23 -4.41 13.82
C ASN A 137 -2.03 -5.24 12.81
N PRO A 138 -1.46 -5.52 11.63
CA PRO A 138 -2.03 -6.49 10.73
C PRO A 138 -2.09 -7.86 11.44
N ALA A 139 -3.16 -8.60 11.19
CA ALA A 139 -3.46 -9.89 11.84
C ALA A 139 -2.29 -10.88 11.86
N ASP A 140 -1.39 -10.75 10.87
CA ASP A 140 -0.30 -11.68 10.63
C ASP A 140 0.84 -11.56 11.65
N HIS A 141 1.09 -10.40 12.26
CA HIS A 141 2.27 -10.22 13.12
C HIS A 141 2.22 -11.06 14.39
N HIS A 142 1.09 -11.05 15.10
CA HIS A 142 0.82 -11.86 16.28
C HIS A 142 0.80 -13.37 15.96
N LEU A 143 0.27 -13.79 14.81
CA LEU A 143 0.32 -15.17 14.38
C LEU A 143 1.76 -15.65 14.15
N ASN A 144 2.54 -14.86 13.41
CA ASN A 144 3.94 -15.18 13.16
C ASN A 144 4.78 -15.13 14.45
N THR A 145 4.51 -14.18 15.34
CA THR A 145 5.12 -14.12 16.67
C THR A 145 4.77 -15.35 17.50
N THR A 146 3.53 -15.84 17.42
CA THR A 146 3.09 -17.08 18.08
C THR A 146 3.88 -18.27 17.58
N VAL A 147 3.98 -18.43 16.26
CA VAL A 147 4.69 -19.55 15.65
C VAL A 147 6.19 -19.49 15.97
N ALA A 148 6.81 -18.31 15.86
CA ALA A 148 8.22 -18.11 16.19
C ALA A 148 8.50 -18.41 17.67
N TRP A 149 7.66 -17.89 18.58
CA TRP A 149 7.80 -18.14 20.01
C TRP A 149 7.69 -19.64 20.33
N ILE A 150 6.63 -20.33 19.89
CA ILE A 150 6.45 -21.75 20.17
C ILE A 150 7.63 -22.57 19.63
N ARG A 151 8.08 -22.31 18.39
CA ARG A 151 9.24 -23.00 17.81
C ARG A 151 10.51 -22.77 18.60
N SER A 152 10.71 -21.55 19.13
CA SER A 152 11.89 -21.20 19.93
C SER A 152 12.01 -22.00 21.24
N LEU A 153 10.90 -22.57 21.74
CA LEU A 153 10.89 -23.40 22.96
C LEU A 153 11.53 -24.77 22.75
N GLY A 154 11.62 -25.26 21.50
CA GLY A 154 12.27 -26.52 21.15
C GLY A 154 11.74 -27.71 21.96
N SER A 155 12.62 -28.35 22.75
CA SER A 155 12.24 -29.52 23.56
C SER A 155 11.25 -29.21 24.70
N LEU A 156 10.97 -27.94 24.99
CA LEU A 156 10.06 -27.53 26.06
C LEU A 156 8.61 -27.41 25.61
N ILE A 157 8.34 -27.48 24.30
CA ILE A 157 6.98 -27.35 23.75
C ILE A 157 5.94 -28.26 24.45
N PRO A 158 6.23 -29.53 24.80
CA PRO A 158 5.27 -30.37 25.50
C PRO A 158 4.85 -29.86 26.88
N LEU A 159 5.63 -28.95 27.49
CA LEU A 159 5.35 -28.36 28.79
C LEU A 159 4.36 -27.20 28.71
N ILE A 160 4.11 -26.61 27.54
CA ILE A 160 3.19 -25.48 27.38
C ILE A 160 1.81 -25.90 27.88
N ASN A 161 1.22 -25.15 28.81
CA ASN A 161 -0.13 -25.42 29.30
C ASN A 161 -1.20 -24.84 28.35
N HIS A 162 -1.18 -23.53 28.11
CA HIS A 162 -2.15 -22.83 27.27
C HIS A 162 -1.57 -21.58 26.62
N VAL A 163 -1.96 -21.28 25.38
CA VAL A 163 -1.54 -20.13 24.57
C VAL A 163 -2.76 -19.51 23.94
N THR A 164 -2.99 -18.24 24.23
CA THR A 164 -4.05 -17.42 23.65
C THR A 164 -3.45 -16.38 22.71
N ILE A 165 -3.95 -16.33 21.48
CA ILE A 165 -3.58 -15.35 20.46
C ILE A 165 -4.62 -14.22 20.50
N GLU A 166 -4.17 -13.01 20.83
CA GLU A 166 -5.04 -11.85 20.99
C GLU A 166 -5.51 -11.30 19.63
N THR A 167 -6.83 -11.24 19.42
CA THR A 167 -7.45 -10.76 18.18
C THR A 167 -8.06 -9.36 18.28
N SER A 168 -8.33 -8.86 19.49
CA SER A 168 -8.95 -7.53 19.67
C SER A 168 -8.05 -6.36 19.29
N LEU A 169 -6.74 -6.62 19.12
CA LEU A 169 -5.74 -5.63 18.74
C LEU A 169 -5.41 -5.66 17.24
N VAL A 170 -6.20 -6.35 16.41
CA VAL A 170 -6.04 -6.31 14.94
C VAL A 170 -6.73 -5.07 14.38
N CYS A 171 -6.06 -4.33 13.48
CA CYS A 171 -6.67 -3.17 12.84
C CYS A 171 -7.87 -3.55 11.95
N PRO A 172 -8.93 -2.71 11.89
CA PRO A 172 -10.08 -2.92 11.00
C PRO A 172 -9.68 -2.74 9.52
N ASP A 173 -10.41 -3.33 8.56
CA ASP A 173 -10.10 -3.25 7.12
C ASP A 173 -9.94 -1.83 6.56
N ILE A 174 -10.70 -0.87 7.11
CA ILE A 174 -10.66 0.53 6.71
C ILE A 174 -9.34 1.20 7.09
N CYS A 175 -8.51 0.52 7.89
CA CYS A 175 -7.16 0.93 8.13
C CYS A 175 -6.31 0.55 6.91
N ASN A 176 -5.62 1.53 6.33
CA ASN A 176 -4.66 1.30 5.23
C ASN A 176 -3.57 0.26 5.59
N TYR A 177 -3.34 0.02 6.88
CA TYR A 177 -2.38 -0.97 7.40
C TYR A 177 -3.03 -2.30 7.82
N SER A 178 -4.33 -2.47 7.61
CA SER A 178 -4.97 -3.75 7.84
C SER A 178 -4.54 -4.73 6.76
N CYS A 179 -4.38 -6.00 7.15
CA CYS A 179 -4.33 -7.04 6.15
C CYS A 179 -5.77 -7.30 5.70
N MET A 180 -5.99 -7.54 4.41
CA MET A 180 -7.29 -8.00 3.91
C MET A 180 -7.56 -9.46 4.29
N SER A 181 -6.57 -10.15 4.85
CA SER A 181 -6.71 -11.55 5.24
C SER A 181 -5.86 -11.91 6.48
N VAL A 182 -6.18 -13.04 7.09
CA VAL A 182 -5.46 -13.63 8.23
C VAL A 182 -4.68 -14.83 7.75
N GLN A 183 -3.36 -14.77 7.83
CA GLN A 183 -2.45 -15.82 7.38
C GLN A 183 -2.33 -16.96 8.40
N LEU A 184 -3.21 -17.96 8.29
CA LEU A 184 -3.17 -19.15 9.15
C LEU A 184 -2.12 -20.18 8.73
N GLY A 185 -1.55 -20.09 7.53
CA GLY A 185 -0.61 -21.08 6.98
C GLY A 185 0.51 -21.49 7.95
N PRO A 186 1.28 -20.53 8.50
CA PRO A 186 2.35 -20.82 9.47
C PRO A 186 1.87 -21.52 10.74
N LEU A 187 0.71 -21.11 11.28
CA LEU A 187 0.13 -21.71 12.48
C LEU A 187 -0.41 -23.13 12.19
N ALA A 188 -1.07 -23.33 11.06
CA ALA A 188 -1.55 -24.64 10.62
C ALA A 188 -0.40 -25.63 10.46
N SER A 189 0.68 -25.21 9.78
CA SER A 189 1.91 -26.01 9.66
C SER A 189 2.47 -26.44 11.02
N LEU A 190 2.55 -25.51 11.98
CA LEU A 190 3.00 -25.81 13.34
C LEU A 190 2.10 -26.85 14.02
N LEU A 191 0.79 -26.63 14.03
CA LEU A 191 -0.17 -27.52 14.72
C LEU A 191 -0.27 -28.90 14.08
N TRP A 192 -0.17 -29.01 12.75
CA TRP A 192 -0.11 -30.31 12.08
C TRP A 192 1.15 -31.11 12.41
N SER A 193 2.28 -30.42 12.61
CA SER A 193 3.56 -31.03 13.02
C SER A 193 3.56 -31.45 14.50
N MET A 194 2.72 -30.82 15.32
CA MET A 194 2.63 -31.04 16.77
C MET A 194 1.16 -31.13 17.24
N PRO A 195 0.41 -32.19 16.91
CA PRO A 195 -1.03 -32.25 17.15
C PRO A 195 -1.46 -32.08 18.61
N TYR A 196 -0.59 -32.43 19.57
CA TYR A 196 -0.86 -32.25 21.00
C TYR A 196 -0.92 -30.77 21.44
N LEU A 197 -0.46 -29.84 20.60
CA LEU A 197 -0.60 -28.40 20.84
C LEU A 197 -1.97 -27.85 20.46
N GLN A 198 -2.70 -28.51 19.57
CA GLN A 198 -3.97 -28.00 19.06
C GLN A 198 -4.96 -27.63 20.19
N PRO A 199 -5.25 -28.48 21.20
CA PRO A 199 -6.18 -28.10 22.28
C PRO A 199 -5.60 -27.04 23.23
N ARG A 200 -4.35 -26.61 23.05
CA ARG A 200 -3.64 -25.66 23.92
C ARG A 200 -3.47 -24.29 23.28
N VAL A 201 -3.72 -24.14 21.98
CA VAL A 201 -3.59 -22.87 21.26
C VAL A 201 -4.98 -22.42 20.83
N ASN A 202 -5.41 -21.25 21.27
CA ASN A 202 -6.70 -20.66 20.91
C ASN A 202 -6.56 -19.17 20.58
N PHE A 203 -7.54 -18.64 19.87
CA PHE A 203 -7.78 -17.21 19.76
C PHE A 203 -8.57 -16.70 20.96
N GLY A 204 -8.28 -15.48 21.37
CA GLY A 204 -9.02 -14.79 22.43
C GLY A 204 -9.12 -13.29 22.17
N SER A 205 -10.17 -12.68 22.73
CA SER A 205 -10.41 -11.24 22.71
C SER A 205 -10.41 -10.72 24.13
N ILE A 206 -9.22 -10.61 24.75
CA ILE A 206 -9.09 -10.25 26.17
C ILE A 206 -9.18 -8.74 26.34
N TYR A 207 -8.51 -7.99 25.47
CA TYR A 207 -8.69 -6.55 25.42
C TYR A 207 -9.98 -6.21 24.68
N LYS A 208 -10.55 -5.06 25.02
CA LYS A 208 -11.81 -4.62 24.42
C LYS A 208 -11.60 -3.67 23.25
N GLN A 209 -10.49 -2.92 23.25
CA GLN A 209 -10.27 -1.84 22.29
C GLN A 209 -8.78 -1.59 22.05
N ILE A 210 -8.44 -1.32 20.79
CA ILE A 210 -7.19 -0.69 20.35
C ILE A 210 -7.13 0.73 20.96
N ASP A 211 -5.92 1.25 21.19
CA ASP A 211 -5.75 2.63 21.66
C ASP A 211 -6.50 3.59 20.71
N PRO A 212 -7.45 4.39 21.22
CA PRO A 212 -8.28 5.25 20.37
C PRO A 212 -7.48 6.29 19.59
N ARG A 213 -6.23 6.57 20.00
CA ARG A 213 -5.31 7.46 19.25
C ARG A 213 -4.82 6.86 17.94
N LEU A 214 -4.86 5.54 17.78
CA LEU A 214 -4.54 4.88 16.51
C LEU A 214 -5.62 5.10 15.45
N HIS A 215 -6.86 5.31 15.87
CA HIS A 215 -8.00 5.53 15.00
C HIS A 215 -8.85 6.71 15.51
N PRO A 216 -8.31 7.96 15.45
CA PRO A 216 -8.96 9.12 16.04
C PRO A 216 -10.27 9.49 15.30
N VAL A 217 -11.39 9.01 15.85
CA VAL A 217 -12.75 9.62 15.91
C VAL A 217 -13.47 9.99 14.60
N ARG A 218 -12.83 10.02 13.42
CA ARG A 218 -13.56 10.15 12.14
C ARG A 218 -14.39 8.92 11.76
N SER A 219 -14.24 7.79 12.46
CA SER A 219 -15.01 6.56 12.26
C SER A 219 -16.16 6.34 13.25
N THR A 220 -16.63 7.36 13.97
CA THR A 220 -17.70 7.23 14.99
C THR A 220 -19.03 6.64 14.47
N LEU A 221 -19.31 6.72 13.16
CA LEU A 221 -20.46 6.03 12.55
C LEU A 221 -20.20 4.54 12.23
N VAL A 222 -18.94 4.12 12.24
CA VAL A 222 -18.44 2.78 11.92
C VAL A 222 -18.05 2.04 13.21
N GLN A 223 -17.83 2.74 14.33
CA GLN A 223 -17.26 2.19 15.57
C GLN A 223 -18.08 1.13 16.35
N HIS A 224 -19.29 0.75 15.94
CA HIS A 224 -20.18 -0.04 16.81
C HIS A 224 -20.64 -1.41 16.35
N ASN A 225 -20.43 -1.84 15.10
CA ASN A 225 -20.93 -3.16 14.63
C ASN A 225 -19.87 -4.07 14.02
N TYR A 226 -18.62 -3.75 14.28
CA TYR A 226 -17.50 -4.30 13.56
C TYR A 226 -16.65 -5.13 14.52
N GLY A 227 -17.21 -6.27 14.93
CA GLY A 227 -16.47 -7.38 15.55
C GLY A 227 -15.81 -8.25 14.48
N TRP A 228 -14.68 -7.81 13.93
CA TRP A 228 -14.12 -8.38 12.69
C TRP A 228 -13.45 -9.72 12.93
N PHE A 229 -12.81 -9.86 14.10
CA PHE A 229 -12.19 -11.11 14.51
C PHE A 229 -12.89 -11.66 15.74
N ASP A 230 -14.06 -12.26 15.51
CA ASP A 230 -14.67 -13.10 16.52
C ASP A 230 -13.74 -14.29 16.82
N ALA A 231 -13.13 -14.24 18.01
CA ALA A 231 -12.23 -15.29 18.47
C ALA A 231 -12.93 -16.66 18.50
N ALA A 232 -14.24 -16.71 18.76
CA ALA A 232 -14.99 -17.97 18.74
C ALA A 232 -15.04 -18.55 17.31
N THR A 233 -15.42 -17.73 16.34
CA THR A 233 -15.40 -18.10 14.91
C THR A 233 -14.01 -18.53 14.45
N LEU A 234 -12.93 -17.80 14.80
CA LEU A 234 -11.56 -18.19 14.45
C LEU A 234 -11.14 -19.52 15.08
N ASN A 235 -11.54 -19.80 16.32
CA ASN A 235 -11.29 -21.10 16.95
C ASN A 235 -12.06 -22.23 16.24
N ALA A 236 -13.31 -22.01 15.86
CA ALA A 236 -14.09 -22.98 15.08
C ALA A 236 -13.47 -23.23 13.70
N ILE A 237 -12.95 -22.18 13.05
CA ILE A 237 -12.21 -22.30 11.80
C ILE A 237 -10.93 -23.13 12.02
N LEU A 238 -10.16 -22.82 13.07
CA LEU A 238 -8.94 -23.56 13.43
C LEU A 238 -9.24 -25.05 13.63
N ASP A 239 -10.30 -25.38 14.36
CA ASP A 239 -10.70 -26.75 14.62
C ASP A 239 -11.17 -27.49 13.36
N ASN A 240 -11.93 -26.84 12.48
CA ASN A 240 -12.38 -27.45 11.23
C ASN A 240 -11.25 -27.59 10.21
N LEU A 241 -10.40 -26.58 10.07
CA LEU A 241 -9.35 -26.52 9.06
C LEU A 241 -8.15 -27.38 9.44
N ILE A 242 -7.75 -27.38 10.72
CA ILE A 242 -6.53 -28.05 11.19
C ILE A 242 -6.86 -29.36 11.89
N GLY A 243 -7.83 -29.33 12.81
CA GLY A 243 -8.19 -30.48 13.64
C GLY A 243 -8.90 -31.57 12.86
N ALA A 244 -10.05 -31.21 12.28
CA ALA A 244 -10.87 -32.10 11.47
C ALA A 244 -10.36 -32.22 10.03
N ASP A 245 -9.49 -31.30 9.58
CA ASP A 245 -8.96 -31.22 8.21
C ASP A 245 -10.08 -31.34 7.16
N ARG A 246 -11.16 -30.56 7.33
CA ARG A 246 -12.37 -30.64 6.49
C ARG A 246 -12.10 -30.44 5.00
N LEU A 247 -11.10 -29.63 4.67
CA LEU A 247 -10.69 -29.38 3.29
C LEU A 247 -9.70 -30.42 2.73
N ASN A 248 -9.23 -31.36 3.58
CA ASN A 248 -8.20 -32.35 3.26
C ASN A 248 -6.94 -31.69 2.67
N ILE A 249 -6.48 -30.61 3.32
CA ILE A 249 -5.30 -29.84 2.91
C ILE A 249 -4.06 -30.20 3.71
N ARG A 250 -4.22 -30.86 4.87
CA ARG A 250 -3.09 -31.34 5.68
C ARG A 250 -2.14 -32.25 4.91
N ARG A 251 -2.63 -32.99 3.91
CA ARG A 251 -1.79 -33.82 3.02
C ARG A 251 -0.70 -33.03 2.30
N TYR A 252 -0.88 -31.73 2.10
CA TYR A 252 0.09 -30.83 1.47
C TYR A 252 1.06 -30.18 2.47
N ALA A 253 0.79 -30.29 3.78
CA ALA A 253 1.60 -29.68 4.84
C ALA A 253 3.05 -30.21 4.94
N ARG A 254 3.34 -31.36 4.30
CA ARG A 254 4.67 -31.98 4.32
C ARG A 254 5.75 -31.14 3.64
N SER A 255 5.36 -30.27 2.71
CA SER A 255 6.27 -29.42 1.96
C SER A 255 5.66 -28.05 1.79
N LEU A 256 6.37 -27.02 2.25
CA LEU A 256 6.01 -25.62 2.01
C LEU A 256 5.96 -25.29 0.51
N HIS A 257 6.59 -26.11 -0.35
CA HIS A 257 6.52 -25.98 -1.81
C HIS A 257 5.24 -26.54 -2.42
N LEU A 258 4.39 -27.23 -1.66
CA LEU A 258 3.11 -27.71 -2.17
C LEU A 258 1.96 -26.79 -1.78
N MET A 259 2.12 -26.00 -0.73
CA MET A 259 1.13 -25.05 -0.24
C MET A 259 1.87 -23.90 0.41
N SER A 260 1.83 -22.74 -0.24
CA SER A 260 2.53 -21.54 0.21
C SER A 260 1.71 -20.78 1.24
N GLU A 261 0.39 -20.80 1.10
CA GLU A 261 -0.48 -19.88 1.82
C GLU A 261 -1.81 -20.52 2.23
N ILE A 262 -2.30 -20.13 3.41
CA ILE A 262 -3.66 -20.36 3.87
C ILE A 262 -4.11 -19.05 4.50
N ALA A 263 -5.03 -18.38 3.85
CA ALA A 263 -5.50 -17.05 4.23
C ALA A 263 -7.02 -17.07 4.43
N ILE A 264 -7.52 -16.27 5.36
CA ILE A 264 -8.95 -16.10 5.64
C ILE A 264 -9.29 -14.63 5.52
N ASP A 265 -10.36 -14.29 4.82
CA ASP A 265 -10.83 -12.91 4.73
C ASP A 265 -11.13 -12.31 6.12
N CYS A 266 -10.92 -11.02 6.29
CA CYS A 266 -11.15 -10.33 7.56
C CYS A 266 -12.63 -10.33 8.00
N GLY A 267 -13.56 -10.57 7.09
CA GLY A 267 -14.97 -10.81 7.40
C GLY A 267 -15.27 -12.23 7.90
N LEU A 268 -14.28 -13.14 7.91
CA LEU A 268 -14.39 -14.54 8.32
C LEU A 268 -15.46 -15.33 7.54
N LYS A 269 -15.75 -14.94 6.30
CA LYS A 269 -16.78 -15.58 5.45
C LYS A 269 -16.21 -16.53 4.41
N ASP A 270 -14.97 -16.30 4.03
CA ASP A 270 -14.26 -17.12 3.06
C ASP A 270 -12.76 -17.08 3.35
N GLY A 271 -12.04 -17.91 2.64
CA GLY A 271 -10.60 -17.95 2.65
C GLY A 271 -10.10 -18.66 1.42
N TYR A 272 -8.78 -18.74 1.30
CA TYR A 272 -8.15 -19.39 0.17
C TYR A 272 -6.87 -20.12 0.56
N VAL A 273 -6.51 -21.08 -0.27
CA VAL A 273 -5.26 -21.84 -0.19
C VAL A 273 -4.51 -21.67 -1.49
N VAL A 274 -3.24 -21.27 -1.39
CA VAL A 274 -2.37 -21.09 -2.56
C VAL A 274 -1.44 -22.29 -2.70
N PHE A 275 -1.52 -22.94 -3.85
CA PHE A 275 -0.66 -24.07 -4.26
C PHE A 275 0.31 -23.58 -5.33
N PRO A 276 1.59 -23.38 -5.01
CA PRO A 276 2.52 -22.76 -5.95
C PRO A 276 2.76 -23.64 -7.17
N VAL A 277 2.67 -23.05 -8.37
CA VAL A 277 2.73 -23.79 -9.66
C VAL A 277 4.17 -23.95 -10.15
N THR A 278 5.12 -23.16 -9.64
CA THR A 278 6.53 -23.25 -10.03
C THR A 278 7.38 -24.04 -9.03
N PHE A 279 7.73 -25.27 -9.42
CA PHE A 279 8.86 -25.97 -8.83
C PHE A 279 10.17 -25.33 -9.36
N ASN A 280 10.99 -24.77 -8.46
CA ASN A 280 12.39 -24.33 -8.66
C ASN A 280 12.70 -22.85 -8.94
N GLY A 281 11.88 -21.87 -8.55
CA GLY A 281 12.32 -20.46 -8.43
C GLY A 281 12.75 -19.76 -9.74
N HIS A 282 12.82 -20.48 -10.86
CA HIS A 282 12.92 -19.91 -12.19
C HIS A 282 11.51 -19.53 -12.62
N ARG A 283 11.04 -18.37 -12.13
CA ARG A 283 10.06 -17.60 -12.88
C ARG A 283 10.67 -17.41 -14.27
N ILE A 284 10.14 -18.12 -15.27
CA ILE A 284 10.48 -17.83 -16.66
C ILE A 284 10.09 -16.37 -16.86
N GLU A 285 11.07 -15.48 -17.00
CA GLU A 285 10.82 -14.06 -17.23
C GLU A 285 9.85 -13.92 -18.41
N GLY A 286 8.64 -13.44 -18.13
CA GLY A 286 7.57 -13.27 -19.13
C GLY A 286 6.40 -14.26 -19.03
N GLN A 287 6.49 -15.37 -18.28
CA GLN A 287 5.35 -16.25 -18.01
C GLN A 287 5.04 -16.27 -16.51
N GLN A 288 4.10 -15.42 -16.10
CA GLN A 288 3.46 -15.55 -14.79
C GLN A 288 2.58 -16.80 -14.80
N THR A 289 3.15 -17.98 -14.55
CA THR A 289 2.35 -19.10 -14.07
C THR A 289 1.82 -18.69 -12.70
N ARG A 290 0.54 -18.30 -12.64
CA ARG A 290 -0.10 -17.96 -11.37
C ARG A 290 -0.17 -19.22 -10.52
N ASP A 291 0.07 -19.05 -9.23
CA ASP A 291 -0.13 -20.13 -8.27
C ASP A 291 -1.60 -20.56 -8.31
N LEU A 292 -1.86 -21.85 -8.10
CA LEU A 292 -3.22 -22.37 -8.08
C LEU A 292 -3.85 -21.95 -6.76
N THR A 293 -4.74 -20.97 -6.81
CA THR A 293 -5.54 -20.56 -5.65
C THR A 293 -6.86 -21.34 -5.63
N ARG A 294 -7.20 -21.94 -4.49
CA ARG A 294 -8.53 -22.51 -4.25
C ARG A 294 -9.21 -21.81 -3.09
N GLU A 295 -10.42 -21.34 -3.34
CA GLU A 295 -11.23 -20.63 -2.36
C GLU A 295 -12.15 -21.58 -1.60
N PHE A 296 -12.42 -21.27 -0.34
CA PHE A 296 -13.34 -22.00 0.51
C PHE A 296 -14.26 -21.03 1.25
N SER A 297 -15.50 -21.47 1.47
CA SER A 297 -16.50 -20.70 2.20
C SER A 297 -16.50 -21.13 3.65
N ILE A 298 -16.78 -20.18 4.53
CA ILE A 298 -16.90 -20.33 5.97
C ILE A 298 -18.32 -19.88 6.34
N ASP A 299 -19.05 -20.69 7.10
CA ASP A 299 -20.34 -20.23 7.62
C ASP A 299 -20.16 -19.14 8.69
N ARG A 300 -21.28 -18.57 9.15
CA ARG A 300 -21.26 -17.44 10.10
C ARG A 300 -20.55 -17.73 11.43
N ASN A 301 -20.38 -18.99 11.81
CA ASN A 301 -19.81 -19.38 13.10
C ASN A 301 -18.47 -20.12 12.94
N GLY A 302 -17.98 -20.31 11.71
CA GLY A 302 -16.81 -21.14 11.43
C GLY A 302 -17.02 -22.64 11.64
N GLU A 303 -18.26 -23.09 11.83
CA GLU A 303 -18.60 -24.49 12.15
C GLU A 303 -18.52 -25.40 10.92
N THR A 304 -18.79 -24.84 9.75
CA THR A 304 -18.63 -25.51 8.47
C THR A 304 -17.69 -24.75 7.56
N ILE A 305 -16.77 -25.52 6.96
CA ILE A 305 -15.85 -25.06 5.93
C ILE A 305 -15.95 -26.02 4.77
N ALA A 306 -16.18 -25.49 3.58
CA ALA A 306 -16.26 -26.25 2.35
C ALA A 306 -15.51 -25.52 1.24
N TRP A 307 -14.90 -26.28 0.34
CA TRP A 307 -14.42 -25.69 -0.91
C TRP A 307 -15.59 -24.98 -1.57
N ILE A 308 -15.36 -23.74 -1.99
CA ILE A 308 -16.26 -23.13 -2.96
C ILE A 308 -15.97 -23.94 -4.21
N ASP A 309 -16.98 -24.68 -4.68
CA ASP A 309 -16.93 -25.23 -6.02
C ASP A 309 -16.51 -24.05 -6.87
N PRO A 310 -15.32 -24.10 -7.52
CA PRO A 310 -14.82 -22.96 -8.27
C PRO A 310 -16.02 -22.57 -9.08
N MET A 311 -16.55 -21.36 -8.83
CA MET A 311 -17.74 -20.93 -9.53
C MET A 311 -17.42 -21.33 -10.96
N GLU A 312 -18.27 -22.13 -11.57
CA GLU A 312 -18.32 -22.11 -13.01
C GLU A 312 -18.70 -20.65 -13.28
N THR A 313 -17.73 -19.72 -13.16
CA THR A 313 -17.74 -18.38 -13.70
C THR A 313 -18.15 -18.72 -15.09
N PRO A 314 -19.44 -18.51 -15.46
CA PRO A 314 -20.10 -19.25 -16.51
C PRO A 314 -19.14 -19.21 -17.66
N ASN A 315 -18.44 -20.32 -17.83
CA ASN A 315 -17.13 -20.23 -18.42
C ASN A 315 -17.54 -20.06 -19.85
N LEU A 316 -17.42 -18.84 -20.36
CA LEU A 316 -18.20 -18.42 -21.53
C LEU A 316 -17.96 -19.41 -22.68
N LEU A 317 -16.83 -20.14 -22.58
CA LEU A 317 -16.37 -21.21 -23.45
C LEU A 317 -15.97 -22.53 -22.73
N GLY A 318 -16.10 -22.68 -21.41
CA GLY A 318 -15.63 -23.88 -20.69
C GLY A 318 -14.11 -24.05 -20.65
N VAL A 319 -13.34 -22.96 -20.85
CA VAL A 319 -11.87 -22.99 -20.98
C VAL A 319 -11.18 -22.44 -19.73
N PRO A 320 -10.04 -23.00 -19.29
CA PRO A 320 -9.27 -22.48 -18.16
C PRO A 320 -8.99 -20.97 -18.27
N TYR A 321 -8.96 -20.28 -17.13
CA TYR A 321 -8.77 -18.83 -17.06
C TYR A 321 -7.51 -18.37 -17.82
N GLU A 322 -6.44 -19.17 -17.80
CA GLU A 322 -5.19 -18.89 -18.51
C GLU A 322 -5.39 -18.87 -20.02
N ILE A 323 -6.27 -19.75 -20.53
CA ILE A 323 -6.65 -19.77 -21.94
C ILE A 323 -7.54 -18.57 -22.26
N ILE A 324 -8.53 -18.25 -21.41
CA ILE A 324 -9.34 -17.02 -21.57
C ILE A 324 -8.42 -15.81 -21.62
N ARG A 325 -7.47 -15.72 -20.71
CA ARG A 325 -6.52 -14.63 -20.65
C ARG A 325 -5.67 -14.54 -21.90
N SER A 326 -5.11 -15.66 -22.37
CA SER A 326 -4.33 -15.68 -23.61
C SER A 326 -5.19 -15.30 -24.83
N ILE A 327 -6.44 -15.77 -24.88
CA ILE A 327 -7.41 -15.38 -25.91
C ILE A 327 -7.68 -13.89 -25.83
N VAL A 328 -7.95 -13.34 -24.65
CA VAL A 328 -8.22 -11.90 -24.45
C VAL A 328 -7.00 -11.07 -24.82
N GLU A 329 -5.81 -11.44 -24.36
CA GLU A 329 -4.55 -10.79 -24.72
C GLU A 329 -4.43 -10.74 -26.25
N GLN A 330 -4.55 -11.89 -26.94
CA GLN A 330 -4.50 -12.00 -28.40
C GLN A 330 -5.65 -11.29 -29.14
N ALA A 331 -6.87 -11.32 -28.60
CA ALA A 331 -8.04 -10.70 -29.22
C ALA A 331 -7.97 -9.17 -29.10
N VAL A 332 -7.42 -8.68 -27.98
CA VAL A 332 -7.23 -7.27 -27.76
C VAL A 332 -6.08 -6.75 -28.64
N TYR A 333 -5.12 -7.59 -29.09
CA TYR A 333 -3.94 -7.27 -29.95
C TYR A 333 -4.24 -6.74 -31.37
N SER A 334 -5.34 -6.01 -31.59
CA SER A 334 -5.65 -5.42 -32.90
C SER A 334 -4.80 -4.18 -33.26
N SER A 335 -4.11 -3.54 -32.30
CA SER A 335 -3.24 -2.36 -32.52
C SER A 335 -2.15 -2.20 -31.44
N ASP A 336 -0.94 -1.77 -31.83
CA ASP A 336 0.17 -1.41 -30.93
C ASP A 336 -0.10 -0.15 -30.09
N VAL A 337 -1.07 0.66 -30.53
CA VAL A 337 -1.42 1.96 -29.93
C VAL A 337 -2.90 2.02 -29.66
N VAL A 338 -3.27 2.39 -28.43
CA VAL A 338 -4.64 2.74 -28.06
C VAL A 338 -4.77 4.25 -28.09
N VAL A 339 -5.66 4.78 -28.93
CA VAL A 339 -5.87 6.22 -29.07
C VAL A 339 -7.24 6.60 -28.52
N PHE A 340 -7.24 7.43 -27.49
CA PHE A 340 -8.42 8.07 -26.93
C PHE A 340 -8.59 9.43 -27.57
N ASP A 341 -9.48 9.55 -28.56
CA ASP A 341 -9.79 10.82 -29.24
C ASP A 341 -10.84 11.58 -28.42
N VAL A 342 -10.37 12.60 -27.71
CA VAL A 342 -11.17 13.39 -26.76
C VAL A 342 -12.24 14.21 -27.47
N ASP A 343 -11.98 14.69 -28.70
CA ASP A 343 -12.95 15.47 -29.48
C ASP A 343 -14.07 14.60 -30.01
N GLN A 344 -13.70 13.43 -30.55
CA GLN A 344 -14.67 12.50 -31.10
C GLN A 344 -15.37 11.68 -30.01
N ARG A 345 -14.89 11.77 -28.76
CA ARG A 345 -15.31 10.92 -27.63
C ARG A 345 -15.27 9.44 -28.00
N ASN A 346 -14.22 9.05 -28.70
CA ASN A 346 -14.06 7.71 -29.27
C ASN A 346 -12.71 7.11 -28.88
N VAL A 347 -12.64 5.78 -28.83
CA VAL A 347 -11.41 5.04 -28.59
C VAL A 347 -11.13 4.13 -29.77
N SER A 348 -9.91 4.19 -30.29
CA SER A 348 -9.44 3.34 -31.40
C SER A 348 -8.23 2.51 -30.97
N GLY A 349 -8.03 1.37 -31.64
CA GLY A 349 -7.03 0.38 -31.22
C GLY A 349 -7.41 -0.38 -29.95
N LEU A 350 -8.68 -0.25 -29.52
CA LEU A 350 -9.25 -0.89 -28.35
C LEU A 350 -10.49 -1.69 -28.75
N GLU A 351 -10.46 -3.00 -28.54
CA GLU A 351 -11.63 -3.85 -28.74
C GLU A 351 -12.59 -3.71 -27.56
N LEU A 352 -13.40 -2.66 -27.58
CA LEU A 352 -14.37 -2.34 -26.51
C LEU A 352 -15.35 -3.49 -26.22
N GLN A 353 -15.59 -4.36 -27.19
CA GLN A 353 -16.45 -5.52 -27.04
C GLN A 353 -15.93 -6.49 -25.96
N CYS A 354 -14.61 -6.57 -25.75
CA CYS A 354 -14.01 -7.45 -24.72
C CYS A 354 -14.40 -7.04 -23.30
N PHE A 355 -14.65 -5.75 -23.07
CA PHE A 355 -15.08 -5.25 -21.76
C PHE A 355 -16.56 -5.56 -21.47
N ALA A 356 -17.37 -5.76 -22.50
CA ALA A 356 -18.81 -5.98 -22.36
C ALA A 356 -19.17 -7.45 -22.12
N VAL A 357 -18.21 -8.38 -22.20
CA VAL A 357 -18.47 -9.82 -22.12
C VAL A 357 -18.79 -10.25 -20.69
N CYS A 358 -17.87 -10.05 -19.77
CA CYS A 358 -18.05 -10.31 -18.34
C CYS A 358 -16.99 -9.57 -17.52
N ARG A 359 -17.22 -9.44 -16.21
CA ARG A 359 -16.35 -8.71 -15.28
C ARG A 359 -14.89 -9.17 -15.34
N ASP A 360 -14.66 -10.47 -15.41
CA ASP A 360 -13.31 -11.05 -15.41
C ASP A 360 -12.55 -10.74 -16.71
N MET A 361 -13.24 -10.84 -17.85
CA MET A 361 -12.67 -10.45 -19.14
C MET A 361 -12.42 -8.95 -19.19
N SER A 362 -13.26 -8.11 -18.56
CA SER A 362 -13.00 -6.68 -18.43
C SER A 362 -11.68 -6.43 -17.68
N TYR A 363 -11.45 -7.10 -16.54
CA TYR A 363 -10.20 -6.97 -15.78
C TYR A 363 -8.98 -7.47 -16.57
N ILE A 364 -9.07 -8.61 -17.25
CA ILE A 364 -7.95 -9.11 -18.06
C ILE A 364 -7.66 -8.16 -19.23
N THR A 365 -8.70 -7.74 -19.94
CA THR A 365 -8.60 -6.80 -21.05
C THR A 365 -7.89 -5.55 -20.58
N PHE A 366 -8.34 -5.04 -19.43
CA PHE A 366 -7.75 -3.91 -18.75
C PHE A 366 -6.24 -4.12 -18.51
N ASP A 367 -5.85 -5.09 -17.70
CA ASP A 367 -4.43 -5.39 -17.40
C ASP A 367 -3.57 -5.50 -18.67
N SER A 368 -4.10 -6.16 -19.70
CA SER A 368 -3.39 -6.41 -20.96
C SER A 368 -3.09 -5.12 -21.73
N ILE A 369 -4.03 -4.18 -21.77
CA ILE A 369 -3.85 -2.88 -22.45
C ILE A 369 -2.77 -2.07 -21.77
N PHE A 370 -2.82 -2.00 -20.45
CA PHE A 370 -1.94 -1.16 -19.64
C PHE A 370 -0.52 -1.72 -19.50
N ALA A 371 -0.36 -3.04 -19.58
CA ALA A 371 0.95 -3.67 -19.49
C ALA A 371 1.77 -3.61 -20.78
N SER A 372 1.13 -3.49 -21.95
CA SER A 372 1.79 -3.78 -23.23
C SER A 372 1.72 -2.65 -24.27
N ARG A 373 0.91 -1.61 -24.06
CA ARG A 373 0.59 -0.65 -25.13
C ARG A 373 1.04 0.76 -24.88
N LYS A 374 1.31 1.44 -25.99
CA LYS A 374 1.39 2.88 -26.00
C LYS A 374 -0.03 3.43 -25.98
N MET A 375 -0.35 4.15 -24.92
CA MET A 375 -1.60 4.90 -24.86
C MET A 375 -1.37 6.30 -25.40
N VAL A 376 -2.31 6.77 -26.23
CA VAL A 376 -2.31 8.11 -26.80
C VAL A 376 -3.61 8.80 -26.43
N LEU A 377 -3.53 9.88 -25.65
CA LEU A 377 -4.66 10.78 -25.48
C LEU A 377 -4.60 11.86 -26.57
N ARG A 378 -5.58 11.91 -27.47
CA ARG A 378 -5.57 12.80 -28.63
C ARG A 378 -6.60 13.92 -28.49
N LYS A 379 -6.16 15.17 -28.65
CA LYS A 379 -7.04 16.36 -28.68
C LYS A 379 -6.68 17.25 -29.87
N ARG A 380 -7.68 17.74 -30.58
CA ARG A 380 -7.62 18.64 -31.74
C ARG A 380 -7.89 20.07 -31.29
N ILE A 381 -7.10 20.99 -31.82
CA ILE A 381 -7.22 22.43 -31.57
C ILE A 381 -7.25 23.13 -32.93
N ARG A 382 -8.24 24.01 -33.13
CA ARG A 382 -8.45 24.74 -34.40
C ARG A 382 -8.05 26.21 -34.36
N TYR A 383 -7.58 26.70 -33.21
CA TYR A 383 -7.27 28.11 -33.01
C TYR A 383 -5.81 28.27 -32.59
N ALA A 384 -5.14 29.27 -33.16
CA ALA A 384 -3.76 29.62 -32.84
C ALA A 384 -3.60 30.17 -31.41
N GLU A 385 -4.64 30.82 -30.90
CA GLU A 385 -4.80 31.07 -29.47
C GLU A 385 -5.31 29.76 -28.84
N GLY A 386 -4.38 28.89 -28.45
CA GLY A 386 -4.64 27.57 -27.87
C GLY A 386 -5.28 27.64 -26.49
N ARG A 387 -6.49 28.22 -26.40
CA ARG A 387 -7.40 27.97 -25.30
C ARG A 387 -7.90 26.54 -25.46
N TRP A 388 -8.16 25.89 -24.34
CA TRP A 388 -8.58 24.49 -24.29
C TRP A 388 -10.04 24.39 -23.85
N PRO A 389 -11.00 24.88 -24.65
CA PRO A 389 -12.39 24.62 -24.34
C PRO A 389 -12.62 23.11 -24.36
N GLY A 390 -13.27 22.60 -23.32
CA GLY A 390 -13.53 21.17 -23.16
C GLY A 390 -12.36 20.34 -22.63
N LEU A 391 -11.29 20.95 -22.09
CA LEU A 391 -10.37 20.14 -21.27
C LEU A 391 -11.00 19.72 -19.94
N ASN A 392 -11.95 20.52 -19.43
CA ASN A 392 -12.85 20.05 -18.39
C ASN A 392 -13.71 18.89 -18.91
N ASP A 393 -13.99 18.77 -20.21
CA ASP A 393 -14.62 17.56 -20.75
C ASP A 393 -13.65 16.39 -20.76
N LEU A 394 -12.34 16.60 -20.92
CA LEU A 394 -11.33 15.56 -20.68
C LEU A 394 -11.38 15.14 -19.20
N VAL A 395 -11.27 16.09 -18.26
CA VAL A 395 -11.36 15.80 -16.82
C VAL A 395 -12.68 15.12 -16.48
N HIS A 396 -13.83 15.62 -16.94
CA HIS A 396 -15.14 15.01 -16.74
C HIS A 396 -15.35 13.72 -17.52
N TRP A 397 -14.61 13.47 -18.59
CA TRP A 397 -14.64 12.18 -19.28
C TRP A 397 -13.77 11.15 -18.55
N LEU A 398 -12.68 11.61 -17.90
CA LEU A 398 -11.84 10.82 -17.01
C LEU A 398 -12.52 10.55 -15.65
N ASP A 399 -13.17 11.56 -15.07
CA ASP A 399 -13.73 11.59 -13.70
C ASP A 399 -15.25 11.40 -13.65
N GLY A 400 -15.96 11.66 -14.75
CA GLY A 400 -17.40 11.87 -14.70
C GLY A 400 -18.24 10.59 -14.81
N PRO A 401 -19.55 10.70 -14.49
CA PRO A 401 -20.51 9.60 -14.45
C PRO A 401 -20.76 8.93 -15.81
N GLY A 402 -20.24 9.46 -16.93
CA GLY A 402 -20.19 8.74 -18.21
C GLY A 402 -19.44 7.40 -18.15
N ASN A 403 -18.65 7.18 -17.07
CA ASN A 403 -18.10 5.90 -16.66
C ASN A 403 -19.15 4.81 -16.36
N TYR A 404 -20.46 5.04 -16.48
CA TYR A 404 -21.45 3.94 -16.36
C TYR A 404 -21.28 2.83 -17.41
N MET A 405 -20.65 3.10 -18.56
CA MET A 405 -20.29 1.99 -19.47
C MET A 405 -19.12 1.16 -18.92
N PHE A 406 -18.26 1.73 -18.06
CA PHE A 406 -17.15 1.03 -17.44
C PHE A 406 -16.82 1.64 -16.06
N PRO A 407 -17.56 1.33 -14.97
CA PRO A 407 -17.30 1.90 -13.64
C PRO A 407 -15.93 1.50 -13.06
N GLN A 408 -15.26 0.53 -13.68
CA GLN A 408 -13.88 0.16 -13.39
C GLN A 408 -12.88 1.12 -14.04
N LEU A 409 -13.30 1.96 -15.00
CA LEU A 409 -12.43 2.89 -15.70
C LEU A 409 -12.06 4.16 -14.87
N SER A 410 -12.78 4.49 -13.80
CA SER A 410 -12.36 5.58 -12.89
C SER A 410 -11.11 5.21 -12.08
N ASN A 411 -10.95 3.92 -11.74
CA ASN A 411 -9.74 3.38 -11.10
C ASN A 411 -8.52 3.34 -12.03
N VAL A 412 -8.70 3.69 -13.30
CA VAL A 412 -7.70 3.54 -14.36
C VAL A 412 -6.74 4.66 -14.38
N PHE A 413 -7.19 5.86 -14.01
CA PHE A 413 -6.27 6.95 -13.80
C PHE A 413 -5.43 6.72 -12.54
N LEU A 414 -6.05 6.19 -11.48
CA LEU A 414 -5.32 5.69 -10.31
C LEU A 414 -4.33 4.56 -10.66
N HIS A 415 -4.68 3.66 -11.58
CA HIS A 415 -3.74 2.65 -12.09
C HIS A 415 -2.79 3.17 -13.17
N CYS A 416 -3.10 4.28 -13.84
CA CYS A 416 -2.21 4.97 -14.79
C CYS A 416 -0.96 5.48 -14.07
N ILE A 417 -1.10 5.83 -12.79
CA ILE A 417 0.00 6.20 -11.89
C ILE A 417 1.00 5.04 -11.73
N VAL A 418 0.55 3.78 -11.85
CA VAL A 418 1.34 2.55 -11.62
C VAL A 418 1.82 1.91 -12.95
N LEU A 419 1.64 2.58 -14.09
CA LEU A 419 1.99 1.97 -15.37
C LEU A 419 3.49 1.80 -15.56
N LYS A 420 3.86 0.62 -16.05
CA LYS A 420 5.22 0.32 -16.52
C LYS A 420 5.58 1.17 -17.75
N THR A 421 4.59 1.59 -18.55
CA THR A 421 4.79 2.41 -19.74
C THR A 421 4.01 3.72 -19.62
N PRO A 422 4.69 4.88 -19.56
CA PRO A 422 4.01 6.15 -19.45
C PRO A 422 3.18 6.45 -20.70
N PRO A 423 1.97 7.03 -20.55
CA PRO A 423 1.15 7.41 -21.69
C PRO A 423 1.82 8.51 -22.52
N VAL A 424 1.33 8.67 -23.75
CA VAL A 424 1.62 9.81 -24.63
C VAL A 424 0.35 10.63 -24.75
N VAL A 425 0.47 11.94 -24.73
CA VAL A 425 -0.62 12.88 -25.00
C VAL A 425 -0.29 13.59 -26.31
N GLU A 426 -1.14 13.43 -27.32
CA GLU A 426 -1.02 14.06 -28.62
C GLU A 426 -2.02 15.21 -28.77
N ILE A 427 -1.51 16.39 -29.09
CA ILE A 427 -2.31 17.55 -29.42
C ILE A 427 -2.15 17.80 -30.91
N LEU A 428 -3.23 17.62 -31.65
CA LEU A 428 -3.30 17.90 -33.08
C LEU A 428 -3.72 19.35 -33.27
N ILE A 429 -2.89 20.16 -33.93
CA ILE A 429 -3.32 21.48 -34.38
C ILE A 429 -3.76 21.36 -35.83
N GLU A 430 -5.05 21.59 -36.04
CA GLU A 430 -5.69 21.65 -37.36
C GLU A 430 -5.77 23.11 -37.81
N ASP A 431 -5.69 23.34 -39.13
CA ASP A 431 -5.95 24.64 -39.76
C ASP A 431 -5.06 25.81 -39.28
N LEU A 432 -3.79 25.56 -38.99
CA LEU A 432 -2.81 26.65 -39.06
C LEU A 432 -2.72 27.07 -40.53
N THR A 433 -3.32 28.21 -40.87
CA THR A 433 -3.16 28.83 -42.19
C THR A 433 -1.67 28.88 -42.55
N GLU A 434 -1.32 28.75 -43.84
CA GLU A 434 0.06 28.72 -44.35
C GLU A 434 0.97 29.86 -43.82
N TYR A 435 0.39 30.88 -43.21
CA TYR A 435 1.04 32.08 -42.69
C TYR A 435 1.51 32.00 -41.24
N MET A 436 1.14 30.98 -40.46
CA MET A 436 1.62 30.82 -39.08
C MET A 436 2.81 29.87 -39.02
N SER A 437 4.00 30.45 -38.77
CA SER A 437 5.17 29.68 -38.39
C SER A 437 4.85 28.82 -37.15
N PRO A 438 5.34 27.57 -37.06
CA PRO A 438 5.18 26.73 -35.87
C PRO A 438 5.61 27.42 -34.57
N LYS A 439 6.53 28.40 -34.67
CA LYS A 439 7.01 29.25 -33.57
C LYS A 439 5.97 30.23 -32.99
N GLY A 440 4.83 30.41 -33.65
CA GLY A 440 3.78 31.35 -33.27
C GLY A 440 2.62 30.72 -32.50
N VAL A 441 2.67 29.42 -32.20
CA VAL A 441 1.60 28.75 -31.46
C VAL A 441 1.77 29.02 -29.97
N ASN A 442 0.76 29.65 -29.37
CA ASN A 442 0.71 29.94 -27.94
C ASN A 442 -0.33 29.04 -27.28
N LEU A 443 0.07 28.27 -26.28
CA LEU A 443 -0.77 27.32 -25.57
C LEU A 443 -1.02 27.77 -24.13
N ASN A 444 -2.28 27.84 -23.72
CA ASN A 444 -2.62 28.06 -22.31
C ASN A 444 -2.52 26.73 -21.54
N VAL A 445 -1.49 26.51 -20.77
CA VAL A 445 -1.24 25.21 -20.13
C VAL A 445 -1.86 25.05 -18.74
N THR A 446 -2.53 26.05 -18.18
CA THR A 446 -3.09 25.98 -16.82
C THR A 446 -4.09 24.83 -16.70
N ASN A 447 -5.08 24.78 -17.59
CA ASN A 447 -6.07 23.70 -17.59
C ASN A 447 -5.42 22.35 -17.88
N PHE A 448 -4.41 22.33 -18.77
CA PHE A 448 -3.69 21.11 -19.09
C PHE A 448 -2.96 20.51 -17.90
N ILE A 449 -2.28 21.35 -17.11
CA ILE A 449 -1.58 20.94 -15.89
C ILE A 449 -2.58 20.36 -14.89
N MET A 450 -3.72 21.03 -14.69
CA MET A 450 -4.77 20.53 -13.79
C MET A 450 -5.32 19.19 -14.26
N ALA A 451 -5.70 19.09 -15.54
CA ALA A 451 -6.31 17.88 -16.09
C ALA A 451 -5.37 16.68 -16.17
N THR A 452 -4.07 16.94 -16.22
CA THR A 452 -3.07 15.87 -16.30
C THR A 452 -2.38 15.63 -14.98
N PHE A 453 -2.75 16.27 -13.87
CA PHE A 453 -2.00 16.24 -12.61
C PHE A 453 -1.70 14.81 -12.09
N GLU A 454 -2.66 13.90 -12.19
CA GLU A 454 -2.53 12.50 -11.78
C GLU A 454 -1.75 11.61 -12.78
N MET A 455 -1.36 12.15 -13.95
CA MET A 455 -0.54 11.39 -14.90
C MET A 455 0.90 11.24 -14.39
N VAL A 456 1.52 10.10 -14.73
CA VAL A 456 2.94 9.80 -14.44
C VAL A 456 3.83 10.93 -14.97
N PRO A 457 4.82 11.42 -14.19
CA PRO A 457 5.68 12.55 -14.60
C PRO A 457 6.37 12.36 -15.97
N THR A 458 6.71 11.11 -16.33
CA THR A 458 7.36 10.74 -17.60
C THR A 458 6.41 10.70 -18.80
N THR A 459 5.12 10.98 -18.62
CA THR A 459 4.13 11.11 -19.69
C THR A 459 4.60 12.14 -20.71
N ILE A 460 4.54 11.79 -21.99
CA ILE A 460 5.06 12.64 -23.07
C ILE A 460 3.94 13.43 -23.73
N LEU A 461 4.03 14.75 -23.72
CA LEU A 461 3.21 15.64 -24.53
C LEU A 461 3.84 15.84 -25.91
N ARG A 462 3.06 15.63 -26.97
CA ARG A 462 3.41 15.89 -28.36
C ARG A 462 2.46 16.89 -28.96
N LEU A 463 3.00 17.94 -29.57
CA LEU A 463 2.22 18.83 -30.42
C LEU A 463 2.51 18.48 -31.87
N ILE A 464 1.46 18.20 -32.62
CA ILE A 464 1.55 17.73 -33.99
C ILE A 464 0.72 18.69 -34.86
N GLN A 465 1.36 19.29 -35.84
CA GLN A 465 0.69 20.09 -36.86
C GLN A 465 0.23 19.16 -37.98
N ALA A 466 -1.08 19.08 -38.19
CA ALA A 466 -1.66 18.29 -39.26
C ALA A 466 -2.12 19.23 -40.39
N PRO A 467 -1.41 19.30 -41.53
CA PRO A 467 -1.83 20.11 -42.67
C PRO A 467 -3.02 19.44 -43.37
N GLY A 468 -4.24 19.75 -42.91
CA GLY A 468 -5.47 19.16 -43.45
C GLY A 468 -5.58 17.64 -43.21
N LEU A 469 -6.78 17.10 -43.39
CA LEU A 469 -7.06 15.66 -43.19
C LEU A 469 -6.48 14.77 -44.31
N ASP A 470 -6.11 15.34 -45.47
CA ASP A 470 -5.90 14.56 -46.69
C ASP A 470 -4.42 14.31 -47.05
N ASP A 471 -3.47 15.13 -46.58
CA ASP A 471 -2.08 15.09 -47.08
C ASP A 471 -1.13 14.14 -46.31
N GLY A 472 -1.60 13.51 -45.22
CA GLY A 472 -0.88 12.44 -44.50
C GLY A 472 0.45 12.84 -43.82
N THR A 473 1.01 14.02 -44.11
CA THR A 473 2.27 14.48 -43.54
C THR A 473 2.04 15.31 -42.28
N ALA A 474 1.66 14.64 -41.20
CA ALA A 474 1.65 15.25 -39.87
C ALA A 474 3.08 15.63 -39.47
N LYS A 475 3.32 16.91 -39.16
CA LYS A 475 4.61 17.41 -38.72
C LYS A 475 4.63 17.50 -37.21
N LEU A 476 5.48 16.69 -36.56
CA LEU A 476 5.76 16.85 -35.13
C LEU A 476 6.38 18.22 -34.89
N VAL A 477 5.71 19.06 -34.11
CA VAL A 477 6.16 20.41 -33.78
C VAL A 477 7.13 20.36 -32.61
N PHE A 478 6.75 19.67 -31.53
CA PHE A 478 7.62 19.47 -30.38
C PHE A 478 7.20 18.27 -29.52
N THR A 479 8.07 17.91 -28.57
CA THR A 479 7.84 16.84 -27.61
C THR A 479 8.48 17.18 -26.27
N PHE A 480 7.75 17.05 -25.17
CA PHE A 480 8.29 17.19 -23.82
C PHE A 480 7.52 16.36 -22.80
N SER A 481 8.13 16.05 -21.65
CA SER A 481 7.45 15.37 -20.54
C SER A 481 6.51 16.33 -19.79
N ILE A 482 5.39 15.83 -19.30
CA ILE A 482 4.47 16.60 -18.44
C ILE A 482 5.21 17.12 -17.19
N GLN A 483 6.14 16.35 -16.60
CA GLN A 483 6.95 16.81 -15.48
C GLN A 483 7.68 18.13 -15.78
N LYS A 484 8.32 18.22 -16.95
CA LYS A 484 9.04 19.42 -17.37
C LYS A 484 8.10 20.63 -17.47
N LEU A 485 6.90 20.44 -18.02
CA LEU A 485 5.89 21.48 -18.09
C LEU A 485 5.44 21.95 -16.70
N ARG A 486 5.10 21.00 -15.81
CA ARG A 486 4.67 21.29 -14.44
C ARG A 486 5.75 21.97 -13.62
N LYS A 487 7.01 21.50 -13.70
CA LYS A 487 8.15 22.14 -13.03
C LYS A 487 8.28 23.60 -13.43
N TYR A 488 8.20 23.91 -14.71
CA TYR A 488 8.30 25.29 -15.14
C TYR A 488 7.09 26.15 -14.76
N ALA A 489 5.88 25.61 -14.85
CA ALA A 489 4.69 26.30 -14.36
C ALA A 489 4.79 26.55 -12.85
N PHE A 490 5.27 25.58 -12.07
CA PHE A 490 5.54 25.73 -10.65
C PHE A 490 6.50 26.89 -10.38
N MET A 491 7.64 26.95 -11.08
CA MET A 491 8.60 28.05 -10.93
C MET A 491 7.93 29.40 -11.19
N LEU A 492 7.08 29.44 -12.20
CA LEU A 492 6.44 30.65 -12.62
C LEU A 492 5.40 31.16 -11.60
N LEU A 493 4.55 30.24 -11.15
CA LEU A 493 3.54 30.53 -10.13
C LEU A 493 4.19 30.91 -8.80
N SER A 494 5.32 30.29 -8.47
CA SER A 494 6.11 30.63 -7.29
C SER A 494 6.60 32.08 -7.34
N GLU A 495 7.20 32.49 -8.46
CA GLU A 495 7.71 33.84 -8.63
C GLU A 495 6.57 34.87 -8.52
N LEU A 496 5.43 34.59 -9.16
CA LEU A 496 4.24 35.43 -9.08
C LEU A 496 3.77 35.61 -7.62
N MET A 497 3.70 34.53 -6.85
CA MET A 497 3.28 34.59 -5.45
C MET A 497 4.30 35.26 -4.55
N ILE A 498 5.59 35.15 -4.84
CA ILE A 498 6.64 35.87 -4.10
C ILE A 498 6.56 37.37 -4.39
N SER A 499 6.36 37.76 -5.65
CA SER A 499 6.24 39.17 -6.02
C SER A 499 4.90 39.79 -5.60
N SER A 500 3.86 38.98 -5.49
CA SER A 500 2.48 39.40 -5.26
C SER A 500 1.72 38.39 -4.38
N PRO A 501 2.03 38.30 -3.07
CA PRO A 501 1.48 37.26 -2.17
C PRO A 501 -0.04 37.30 -1.99
N GLU A 502 -0.69 38.41 -2.31
CA GLU A 502 -2.14 38.58 -2.32
C GLU A 502 -2.83 37.80 -3.44
N GLN A 503 -2.09 37.43 -4.50
CA GLN A 503 -2.65 36.69 -5.63
C GLN A 503 -2.87 35.20 -5.34
N GLY A 504 -2.24 34.63 -4.30
CA GLY A 504 -2.34 33.20 -3.98
C GLY A 504 -3.78 32.72 -3.73
N GLY A 505 -4.66 33.59 -3.23
CA GLY A 505 -6.08 33.29 -3.00
C GLY A 505 -6.99 33.57 -4.19
N ARG A 506 -6.48 34.05 -5.33
CA ARG A 506 -7.26 34.28 -6.54
C ARG A 506 -7.30 33.02 -7.40
N GLU A 507 -8.18 33.01 -8.40
CA GLU A 507 -8.18 32.02 -9.47
C GLU A 507 -6.79 31.94 -10.12
N CYS A 508 -6.34 30.72 -10.40
CA CYS A 508 -5.05 30.46 -11.02
C CYS A 508 -4.99 31.14 -12.39
N PRO A 509 -3.94 31.92 -12.67
CA PRO A 509 -3.86 32.63 -13.92
C PRO A 509 -3.67 31.66 -15.09
N GLU A 510 -4.03 32.13 -16.27
CA GLU A 510 -3.71 31.49 -17.54
C GLU A 510 -2.20 31.62 -17.80
N ILE A 511 -1.54 30.47 -17.95
CA ILE A 511 -0.11 30.37 -18.25
C ILE A 511 0.04 30.07 -19.74
N TRP A 512 0.58 31.02 -20.49
CA TRP A 512 0.78 30.88 -21.93
C TRP A 512 2.22 30.52 -22.26
N ILE A 513 2.40 29.42 -22.99
CA ILE A 513 3.72 28.97 -23.49
C ILE A 513 3.77 29.00 -25.01
N SER A 514 4.97 29.25 -25.56
CA SER A 514 5.25 29.09 -26.98
C SER A 514 5.49 27.62 -27.34
N SER A 515 5.62 27.35 -28.64
CA SER A 515 6.04 26.03 -29.13
C SER A 515 7.42 25.59 -28.66
N ASP A 516 8.28 26.55 -28.27
CA ASP A 516 9.65 26.30 -27.83
C ASP A 516 9.72 26.20 -26.28
N LEU A 517 8.57 26.04 -25.61
CA LEU A 517 8.42 26.07 -24.15
C LEU A 517 8.84 27.41 -23.50
N GLU A 518 8.90 28.48 -24.28
CA GLU A 518 9.13 29.81 -23.71
C GLU A 518 7.83 30.34 -23.12
N PHE A 519 7.87 30.78 -21.86
CA PHE A 519 6.71 31.41 -21.23
C PHE A 519 6.52 32.78 -21.85
N ILE A 520 5.33 33.01 -22.39
CA ILE A 520 4.98 34.22 -23.10
C ILE A 520 4.32 35.19 -22.14
N GLU A 521 3.30 34.72 -21.42
CA GLU A 521 2.38 35.57 -20.69
C GLU A 521 1.77 34.83 -19.50
N ILE A 522 1.61 35.54 -18.39
CA ILE A 522 0.65 35.19 -17.34
C ILE A 522 -0.47 36.23 -17.37
N ALA A 523 -1.70 35.78 -17.55
CA ALA A 523 -2.87 36.64 -17.49
C ALA A 523 -3.87 36.05 -16.49
N PHE A 524 -4.38 36.87 -15.57
CA PHE A 524 -5.57 36.44 -14.84
C PHE A 524 -6.76 36.42 -15.80
N PRO A 525 -7.66 35.42 -15.70
CA PRO A 525 -8.91 35.48 -16.42
C PRO A 525 -9.57 36.83 -16.10
N ALA A 526 -9.98 37.55 -17.15
CA ALA A 526 -10.71 38.79 -16.95
C ALA A 526 -11.90 38.46 -16.06
N GLY A 527 -12.08 39.19 -14.96
CA GLY A 527 -13.34 39.11 -14.21
C GLY A 527 -14.52 39.50 -15.11
N ALA A 528 -15.69 39.80 -14.56
CA ALA A 528 -16.82 40.29 -15.36
C ALA A 528 -16.57 41.61 -16.16
N GLY A 529 -15.34 42.11 -16.21
CA GLY A 529 -14.88 43.24 -17.03
C GLY A 529 -14.20 42.80 -18.35
N PRO A 530 -14.05 43.72 -19.32
CA PRO A 530 -13.64 43.41 -20.69
C PRO A 530 -12.12 43.27 -20.93
N GLU A 531 -11.27 43.60 -19.97
CA GLU A 531 -9.81 43.61 -20.17
C GLU A 531 -9.09 42.60 -19.27
N ARG A 532 -8.15 41.85 -19.87
CA ARG A 532 -7.27 40.92 -19.17
C ARG A 532 -6.21 41.72 -18.41
N GLU A 533 -6.07 41.43 -17.12
CA GLU A 533 -4.96 41.93 -16.33
C GLU A 533 -3.71 41.10 -16.68
N VAL A 534 -2.91 41.62 -17.61
CA VAL A 534 -1.61 41.03 -17.95
C VAL A 534 -0.63 41.38 -16.84
N VAL A 535 -0.29 40.38 -16.02
CA VAL A 535 0.46 40.60 -14.77
C VAL A 535 1.95 40.75 -15.05
N ARG A 536 2.47 40.04 -16.05
CA ARG A 536 3.88 40.06 -16.42
C ARG A 536 4.14 39.41 -17.78
N SER A 537 4.95 40.07 -18.60
CA SER A 537 5.79 39.41 -19.61
C SER A 537 7.06 38.98 -18.89
N LEU A 538 7.31 37.68 -18.75
CA LEU A 538 8.57 37.21 -18.17
C LEU A 538 9.73 37.52 -19.11
N ASP A 539 10.93 37.52 -18.54
CA ASP A 539 12.14 37.42 -19.34
C ASP A 539 12.12 36.06 -20.07
N ARG A 540 11.99 36.08 -21.39
CA ARG A 540 11.69 34.91 -22.24
C ARG A 540 12.71 33.76 -22.09
N GLY A 541 13.88 34.04 -21.52
CA GLY A 541 14.94 33.05 -21.27
C GLY A 541 14.83 32.28 -19.95
N PHE A 542 13.90 32.61 -19.05
CA PHE A 542 13.92 32.09 -17.68
C PHE A 542 13.89 30.56 -17.57
N ALA A 543 13.08 29.89 -18.38
CA ALA A 543 12.89 28.44 -18.33
C ALA A 543 13.85 27.65 -19.26
N THR A 544 14.22 28.22 -20.40
CA THR A 544 14.97 27.52 -21.46
C THR A 544 16.49 27.63 -21.30
N GLN A 545 17.00 28.61 -20.56
CA GLN A 545 18.44 28.86 -20.40
C GLN A 545 19.04 28.27 -19.12
N ARG A 546 18.22 27.78 -18.19
CA ARG A 546 18.67 27.26 -16.88
C ARG A 546 18.87 25.75 -16.93
N SER A 547 19.91 25.26 -16.26
CA SER A 547 20.11 23.83 -16.09
C SER A 547 19.03 23.23 -15.17
N GLU A 548 18.80 21.91 -15.23
CA GLU A 548 17.89 21.26 -14.28
C GLU A 548 18.32 21.45 -12.82
N GLU A 549 19.62 21.59 -12.56
CA GLU A 549 20.17 21.86 -11.24
C GLU A 549 19.78 23.27 -10.76
N ASP A 550 19.88 24.27 -11.63
CA ASP A 550 19.49 25.65 -11.31
C ASP A 550 17.98 25.76 -11.05
N VAL A 551 17.16 25.06 -11.86
CA VAL A 551 15.71 25.00 -11.66
C VAL A 551 15.40 24.33 -10.32
N SER A 552 16.12 23.27 -9.96
CA SER A 552 15.94 22.59 -8.67
C SER A 552 16.36 23.45 -7.46
N ALA A 553 17.49 24.15 -7.56
CA ALA A 553 17.98 25.03 -6.52
C ALA A 553 17.04 26.22 -6.29
N LEU A 554 16.48 26.77 -7.37
CA LEU A 554 15.53 27.86 -7.28
C LEU A 554 14.17 27.38 -6.75
N ALA A 555 13.71 26.18 -7.14
CA ALA A 555 12.50 25.58 -6.60
C ALA A 555 12.59 25.43 -5.07
N LYS A 556 13.75 24.95 -4.56
CA LYS A 556 14.02 24.88 -3.13
C LYS A 556 13.78 26.22 -2.44
N LYS A 557 14.44 27.25 -2.96
CA LYS A 557 14.35 28.60 -2.41
C LYS A 557 12.91 29.10 -2.40
N TYR A 558 12.16 28.86 -3.49
CA TYR A 558 10.77 29.27 -3.58
C TYR A 558 9.86 28.54 -2.58
N ILE A 559 10.12 27.25 -2.33
CA ILE A 559 9.41 26.50 -1.29
C ILE A 559 9.71 27.13 0.08
N GLU A 560 10.98 27.34 0.41
CA GLU A 560 11.41 27.96 1.68
C GLU A 560 10.81 29.36 1.88
N ASP A 561 10.74 30.17 0.82
CA ASP A 561 10.19 31.53 0.86
C ASP A 561 8.66 31.54 1.04
N LEU A 562 7.94 30.52 0.55
CA LEU A 562 6.47 30.45 0.57
C LEU A 562 5.89 29.59 1.70
N GLU A 563 6.67 28.67 2.27
CA GLU A 563 6.24 27.76 3.34
C GLU A 563 5.72 28.48 4.60
N PRO A 564 6.31 29.59 5.08
CA PRO A 564 5.75 30.34 6.20
C PRO A 564 4.34 30.91 5.90
N ALA A 565 4.07 31.25 4.64
CA ALA A 565 2.75 31.72 4.20
C ALA A 565 1.74 30.57 4.05
N ASP A 566 2.20 29.36 3.74
CA ASP A 566 1.42 28.11 3.75
C ASP A 566 0.95 27.80 5.18
N GLN A 567 1.88 27.80 6.14
CA GLN A 567 1.61 27.43 7.53
C GLN A 567 0.76 28.46 8.30
N SER A 568 0.86 29.75 7.95
CA SER A 568 0.19 30.84 8.68
C SER A 568 -1.23 31.13 8.22
N ARG A 569 -1.58 30.75 6.98
CA ARG A 569 -2.93 30.94 6.44
C ARG A 569 -3.70 29.64 6.64
N ALA A 570 -4.88 29.73 7.25
CA ALA A 570 -5.81 28.61 7.43
C ALA A 570 -6.46 28.22 6.08
N TRP A 571 -5.63 27.89 5.09
CA TRP A 571 -6.11 27.29 3.86
C TRP A 571 -6.70 25.92 4.20
N PRO A 572 -7.87 25.57 3.66
CA PRO A 572 -8.40 24.23 3.85
C PRO A 572 -7.36 23.23 3.34
N GLU A 573 -6.98 22.26 4.17
CA GLU A 573 -6.22 21.12 3.68
C GLU A 573 -7.05 20.48 2.57
N PRO A 574 -6.53 20.37 1.33
CA PRO A 574 -7.24 19.67 0.28
C PRO A 574 -7.42 18.23 0.75
N GLY A 575 -8.67 17.84 1.03
CA GLY A 575 -8.96 16.44 1.30
C GLY A 575 -8.57 15.60 0.10
N LEU A 576 -8.09 14.38 0.34
CA LEU A 576 -7.76 13.39 -0.71
C LEU A 576 -8.92 13.15 -1.70
N GLU A 577 -10.17 13.37 -1.26
CA GLU A 577 -11.39 13.22 -2.06
C GLU A 577 -11.82 14.50 -2.79
N THR A 578 -11.14 15.63 -2.57
CA THR A 578 -11.49 16.95 -3.11
C THR A 578 -10.32 17.60 -3.83
N TYR A 579 -9.63 16.86 -4.72
CA TYR A 579 -8.78 17.47 -5.76
C TYR A 579 -9.60 18.12 -6.89
N HIS A 580 -10.89 18.37 -6.66
CA HIS A 580 -11.57 19.49 -7.30
C HIS A 580 -10.96 20.78 -6.75
N LEU A 581 -9.75 21.08 -7.25
CA LEU A 581 -9.08 22.36 -7.07
C LEU A 581 -10.15 23.43 -7.28
N ASP A 582 -10.35 24.28 -6.29
CA ASP A 582 -11.28 25.43 -6.33
C ASP A 582 -10.91 26.48 -7.40
N GLY A 583 -10.04 26.09 -8.34
CA GLY A 583 -9.44 26.91 -9.36
C GLY A 583 -8.41 27.87 -8.82
N THR A 584 -8.15 27.93 -7.50
CA THR A 584 -7.26 28.96 -6.94
C THR A 584 -5.78 28.63 -7.13
N LEU A 585 -4.97 29.68 -7.22
CA LEU A 585 -3.54 29.61 -7.52
C LEU A 585 -2.77 28.76 -6.50
N PHE A 586 -3.01 28.97 -5.21
CA PHE A 586 -2.21 28.37 -4.16
C PHE A 586 -2.37 26.83 -4.06
N PRO A 587 -3.58 26.24 -4.06
CA PRO A 587 -3.77 24.80 -4.13
C PRO A 587 -3.10 24.17 -5.35
N ILE A 588 -3.22 24.78 -6.54
CA ILE A 588 -2.58 24.30 -7.77
C ILE A 588 -1.05 24.31 -7.65
N TRP A 589 -0.48 25.37 -7.05
CA TRP A 589 0.94 25.45 -6.77
C TRP A 589 1.40 24.36 -5.78
N ARG A 590 0.67 24.17 -4.68
CA ARG A 590 0.99 23.18 -3.64
C ARG A 590 0.96 21.75 -4.20
N VAL A 591 -0.06 21.47 -5.01
CA VAL A 591 -0.23 20.23 -5.76
C VAL A 591 0.99 19.95 -6.66
N MET A 592 1.47 20.94 -7.42
CA MET A 592 2.70 20.79 -8.22
C MET A 592 3.98 20.63 -7.37
N ARG A 593 4.08 21.33 -6.23
CA ARG A 593 5.18 21.17 -5.27
C ARG A 593 5.28 19.71 -4.81
N ASP A 594 4.17 19.20 -4.29
CA ASP A 594 4.12 17.91 -3.61
C ASP A 594 4.35 16.75 -4.60
N ARG A 595 3.86 16.85 -5.86
CA ARG A 595 4.09 15.78 -6.84
C ARG A 595 5.44 15.82 -7.55
N ASP A 596 5.92 16.98 -7.97
CA ASP A 596 7.06 17.03 -8.88
C ASP A 596 8.40 17.32 -8.17
N TRP A 597 8.36 17.66 -6.88
CA TRP A 597 9.54 18.07 -6.09
C TRP A 597 9.78 17.28 -4.80
N HIS A 598 8.95 16.28 -4.47
CA HIS A 598 9.05 15.50 -3.22
C HIS A 598 10.36 14.71 -3.00
N LEU A 599 11.16 14.47 -4.04
CA LEU A 599 12.35 13.59 -3.94
C LEU A 599 13.67 14.30 -3.60
N ARG A 600 13.70 15.59 -3.26
CA ARG A 600 14.99 16.30 -3.05
C ARG A 600 15.07 17.31 -1.90
N PHE A 601 14.10 17.37 -0.99
CA PHE A 601 14.20 18.25 0.19
C PHE A 601 13.98 17.49 1.50
#